data_AF-A0A935SHA8-F1
#
_entry.id   AF-A0A935SHA8-F1
#
_cell.length_a   1.000
_cell.length_b   1.000
_cell.length_c   1.000
_cell.angle_alpha   90.00
_cell.angle_beta   90.00
_cell.angle_gamma   90.00
#
_symmetry.space_group_name_H-M   'P 1'
#
loop_
_entity.id
_entity.type
_entity.pdbx_description
1 polymer ?
#
loop_
_entity_poly.entity_id
_entity_poly.type
_entity_poly.pdbx_seq_one_letter_code
_entity_poly.pdbx_strand_id
1 'polypeptide(L)'
;MASCTKTNKQGKYIPKDAPLVMHVNMGSLSSKLPWDEIKQSQFFKDSYSDTAIPSFVKKLLDNPENSGIDIKGELIIFGMKDSSGAYSCIQGDIKDAAKFSAFTNEAISGGIKSEDGELKYVTKSPIAAGWNKEKFIYIIDMPDFKSYDYARESKAAPRDINALSKSIFALKESNSLAKDEKFTELMKKEGDVHFWMNGESLYSDMPSMGGMMMPNLTKMYADTRTTATINFEKGKIVVDAKYYASKELSKIYKKYEGNGINEDMIKRIPAKDIPVLFAINYKPEAIKEIIELTGFGEMLNMGMAFVGFSVDDFIKANKGDAVFAITDIKETVHTYPSFDSTTTTTTYTTSEPDILFATSIADKDAFKLIINGVKKLGQKKRNE
;
A
#
# COMPACT_ATOMS: atom_id res chain seq x y z
N MET A 1 25.79 25.61 6.91
CA MET A 1 26.40 24.42 6.29
C MET A 1 25.60 24.10 5.03
N ALA A 2 26.20 24.25 3.86
CA ALA A 2 25.55 23.94 2.59
C ALA A 2 25.36 22.42 2.49
N SER A 3 24.13 21.95 2.69
CA SER A 3 23.77 20.55 2.48
C SER A 3 23.83 20.27 0.98
N CYS A 4 24.84 19.53 0.53
CA CYS A 4 24.82 18.93 -0.79
C CYS A 4 23.63 17.96 -0.84
N THR A 5 22.50 18.38 -1.42
CA THR A 5 21.36 17.52 -1.70
C THR A 5 21.81 16.45 -2.70
N LYS A 6 22.17 15.26 -2.17
CA LYS A 6 22.47 14.08 -2.99
C LYS A 6 21.20 13.72 -3.76
N THR A 7 21.21 13.90 -5.07
CA THR A 7 20.12 13.49 -5.95
C THR A 7 20.11 11.98 -6.12
N ASN A 8 18.94 11.35 -6.12
CA ASN A 8 18.79 9.93 -6.46
C ASN A 8 18.43 9.78 -7.94
N LYS A 9 18.95 8.73 -8.60
CA LYS A 9 18.71 8.50 -10.03
C LYS A 9 17.33 7.85 -10.28
N GLN A 10 16.86 7.05 -9.32
CA GLN A 10 15.61 6.30 -9.36
C GLN A 10 14.39 7.21 -9.55
N GLY A 11 14.38 8.34 -8.84
CA GLY A 11 13.31 9.32 -8.85
C GLY A 11 13.29 10.25 -10.06
N LYS A 12 14.30 10.19 -10.96
CA LYS A 12 14.44 11.13 -12.09
C LYS A 12 13.19 11.25 -12.95
N TYR A 13 12.56 10.12 -13.25
CA TYR A 13 11.42 10.00 -14.16
C TYR A 13 10.09 9.83 -13.43
N ILE A 14 10.07 10.03 -12.11
CA ILE A 14 8.87 9.87 -11.28
C ILE A 14 8.35 11.25 -10.90
N PRO A 15 7.13 11.65 -11.29
CA PRO A 15 6.53 12.91 -10.85
C PRO A 15 6.59 13.08 -9.33
N LYS A 16 6.93 14.29 -8.87
CA LYS A 16 7.09 14.57 -7.42
C LYS A 16 5.81 14.34 -6.60
N ASP A 17 4.67 14.39 -7.26
CA ASP A 17 3.33 14.22 -6.73
C ASP A 17 2.79 12.79 -6.92
N ALA A 18 3.62 11.84 -7.36
CA ALA A 18 3.22 10.44 -7.50
C ALA A 18 2.65 9.88 -6.18
N PRO A 19 1.36 9.48 -6.13
CA PRO A 19 0.72 8.94 -4.94
C PRO A 19 1.35 7.62 -4.49
N LEU A 20 1.78 6.79 -5.44
CA LEU A 20 2.32 5.46 -5.18
C LEU A 20 3.51 5.20 -6.10
N VAL A 21 4.59 4.68 -5.52
CA VAL A 21 5.78 4.23 -6.23
C VAL A 21 6.25 2.92 -5.60
N MET A 22 6.53 1.94 -6.44
CA MET A 22 7.18 0.70 -6.09
C MET A 22 8.50 0.64 -6.87
N HIS A 23 9.58 0.33 -6.16
CA HIS A 23 10.87 0.02 -6.75
C HIS A 23 11.20 -1.42 -6.42
N VAL A 24 11.62 -2.18 -7.43
CA VAL A 24 11.95 -3.60 -7.33
C VAL A 24 13.41 -3.78 -7.72
N ASN A 25 14.20 -4.31 -6.80
CA ASN A 25 15.59 -4.68 -7.04
C ASN A 25 15.63 -6.08 -7.67
N MET A 26 15.60 -6.14 -9.01
CA MET A 26 15.54 -7.40 -9.75
C MET A 26 16.83 -8.22 -9.57
N GLY A 27 17.98 -7.55 -9.41
CA GLY A 27 19.25 -8.20 -9.09
C GLY A 27 19.21 -8.94 -7.75
N SER A 28 18.70 -8.30 -6.70
CA SER A 28 18.53 -8.94 -5.39
C SER A 28 17.55 -10.11 -5.47
N LEU A 29 16.38 -9.90 -6.07
CA LEU A 29 15.37 -10.95 -6.19
C LEU A 29 15.85 -12.16 -6.98
N SER A 30 16.49 -11.96 -8.13
CA SER A 30 17.00 -13.05 -8.96
C SER A 30 18.12 -13.85 -8.30
N SER A 31 18.85 -13.25 -7.36
CA SER A 31 19.85 -13.96 -6.54
C SER A 31 19.23 -14.83 -5.45
N LYS A 32 18.05 -14.46 -4.95
CA LYS A 32 17.32 -15.15 -3.87
C LYS A 32 16.39 -16.24 -4.38
N LEU A 33 15.83 -16.05 -5.58
CA LEU A 33 14.94 -16.99 -6.24
C LEU A 33 15.38 -17.17 -7.70
N PRO A 34 16.34 -18.08 -7.96
CA PRO A 34 16.83 -18.35 -9.30
C PRO A 34 15.71 -18.81 -10.23
N TRP A 35 15.79 -18.38 -11.50
CA TRP A 35 14.74 -18.67 -12.48
C TRP A 35 14.51 -20.17 -12.72
N ASP A 36 15.56 -20.98 -12.59
CA ASP A 36 15.48 -22.44 -12.74
C ASP A 36 14.71 -23.11 -11.59
N GLU A 37 14.67 -22.52 -10.39
CA GLU A 37 13.83 -22.98 -9.30
C GLU A 37 12.36 -22.60 -9.54
N ILE A 38 12.11 -21.38 -10.05
CA ILE A 38 10.76 -20.92 -10.42
C ILE A 38 10.14 -21.88 -11.43
N LYS A 39 10.89 -22.31 -12.46
CA LYS A 39 10.43 -23.26 -13.48
C LYS A 39 9.98 -24.62 -12.92
N GLN A 40 10.51 -25.01 -11.77
CA GLN A 40 10.17 -26.29 -11.13
C GLN A 40 8.86 -26.21 -10.33
N SER A 41 8.45 -25.00 -9.95
CA SER A 41 7.21 -24.77 -9.19
C SER A 41 5.97 -25.23 -9.95
N GLN A 42 4.96 -25.69 -9.21
CA GLN A 42 3.68 -26.07 -9.80
C GLN A 42 2.99 -24.88 -10.47
N PHE A 43 3.05 -23.71 -9.84
CA PHE A 43 2.52 -22.46 -10.41
C PHE A 43 3.10 -22.15 -11.79
N PHE A 44 4.42 -22.32 -11.98
CA PHE A 44 5.03 -22.11 -13.30
C PHE A 44 4.54 -23.13 -14.30
N LYS A 45 4.49 -24.42 -13.93
CA LYS A 45 4.03 -25.49 -14.82
C LYS A 45 2.59 -25.27 -15.27
N ASP A 46 1.71 -24.91 -14.32
CA ASP A 46 0.31 -24.61 -14.58
C ASP A 46 0.20 -23.41 -15.52
N SER A 47 0.87 -22.31 -15.19
CA SER A 47 0.88 -21.10 -16.04
C SER A 47 1.42 -21.41 -17.44
N TYR A 48 2.57 -22.08 -17.56
CA TYR A 48 3.20 -22.37 -18.84
C TYR A 48 2.36 -23.30 -19.73
N SER A 49 1.61 -24.22 -19.13
CA SER A 49 0.70 -25.13 -19.82
C SER A 49 -0.57 -24.45 -20.36
N ASP A 50 -0.92 -23.27 -19.85
CA ASP A 50 -2.07 -22.51 -20.32
C ASP A 50 -1.87 -22.07 -21.79
N THR A 51 -2.83 -22.44 -22.62
CA THR A 51 -2.85 -22.15 -24.05
C THR A 51 -3.31 -20.72 -24.36
N ALA A 52 -3.93 -20.03 -23.39
CA ALA A 52 -4.30 -18.62 -23.50
C ALA A 52 -3.10 -17.69 -23.35
N ILE A 53 -1.96 -18.17 -22.83
CA ILE A 53 -0.75 -17.36 -22.68
C ILE A 53 -0.11 -17.10 -24.05
N PRO A 54 0.06 -15.82 -24.45
CA PRO A 54 0.70 -15.47 -25.72
C PRO A 54 2.12 -15.99 -25.85
N SER A 55 2.57 -16.27 -27.09
CA SER A 55 3.91 -16.77 -27.37
C SER A 55 5.03 -15.90 -26.80
N PHE A 56 4.88 -14.57 -26.84
CA PHE A 56 5.87 -13.64 -26.29
C PHE A 56 6.01 -13.76 -24.77
N VAL A 57 4.92 -14.08 -24.06
CA VAL A 57 4.95 -14.32 -22.63
C VAL A 57 5.65 -15.65 -22.34
N LYS A 58 5.40 -16.70 -23.12
CA LYS A 58 6.13 -17.98 -22.99
C LYS A 58 7.63 -17.80 -23.20
N LYS A 59 8.06 -17.02 -24.20
CA LYS A 59 9.48 -16.67 -24.42
C LYS A 59 10.11 -15.94 -23.22
N LEU A 60 9.35 -15.08 -22.55
CA LEU A 60 9.79 -14.39 -21.34
C LEU A 60 9.88 -15.38 -20.16
N LEU A 61 8.91 -16.28 -20.04
CA LEU A 61 8.89 -17.33 -19.02
C LEU A 61 10.04 -18.34 -19.21
N ASP A 62 10.45 -18.61 -20.45
CA ASP A 62 11.60 -19.46 -20.74
C ASP A 62 12.91 -18.79 -20.35
N ASN A 63 13.07 -17.51 -20.69
CA ASN A 63 14.23 -16.72 -20.30
C ASN A 63 13.89 -15.22 -20.28
N PRO A 64 13.83 -14.59 -19.09
CA PRO A 64 13.55 -13.16 -18.95
C PRO A 64 14.51 -12.25 -19.72
N GLU A 65 15.76 -12.68 -19.97
CA GLU A 65 16.74 -11.93 -20.76
C GLU A 65 16.33 -11.74 -22.22
N ASN A 66 15.37 -12.54 -22.73
CA ASN A 66 14.81 -12.37 -24.07
C ASN A 66 14.07 -11.04 -24.25
N SER A 67 13.67 -10.39 -23.15
CA SER A 67 13.04 -9.07 -23.20
C SER A 67 14.00 -7.94 -23.57
N GLY A 68 15.32 -8.14 -23.47
CA GLY A 68 16.31 -7.07 -23.61
C GLY A 68 16.36 -6.08 -22.42
N ILE A 69 15.50 -6.28 -21.40
CA ILE A 69 15.54 -5.53 -20.13
C ILE A 69 16.75 -5.97 -19.31
N ASP A 70 17.35 -5.05 -18.56
CA ASP A 70 18.37 -5.40 -17.57
C ASP A 70 17.74 -6.04 -16.32
N ILE A 71 17.59 -7.35 -16.34
CA ILE A 71 17.03 -8.14 -15.23
C ILE A 71 17.90 -8.15 -13.96
N LYS A 72 19.13 -7.61 -14.03
CA LYS A 72 19.99 -7.41 -12.85
C LYS A 72 19.88 -5.99 -12.28
N GLY A 73 19.23 -5.09 -13.00
CA GLY A 73 19.00 -3.72 -12.61
C GLY A 73 17.75 -3.55 -11.74
N GLU A 74 17.12 -2.39 -11.90
CA GLU A 74 15.97 -1.95 -11.11
C GLU A 74 14.75 -1.80 -12.00
N LEU A 75 13.58 -2.15 -11.47
CA LEU A 75 12.29 -1.87 -12.08
C LEU A 75 11.52 -0.92 -11.17
N ILE A 76 10.98 0.16 -11.73
CA ILE A 76 10.18 1.13 -10.97
C ILE A 76 8.79 1.17 -11.57
N ILE A 77 7.78 1.15 -10.71
CA ILE A 77 6.37 1.24 -11.06
C ILE A 77 5.79 2.40 -10.29
N PHE A 78 5.09 3.32 -10.94
CA PHE A 78 4.35 4.37 -10.25
C PHE A 78 2.96 4.56 -10.84
N GLY A 79 2.05 5.00 -9.99
CA GLY A 79 0.69 5.34 -10.37
C GLY A 79 0.50 6.86 -10.36
N MET A 80 -0.32 7.37 -11.27
CA MET A 80 -0.70 8.77 -11.35
C MET A 80 -2.18 8.88 -11.68
N LYS A 81 -2.76 10.02 -11.34
CA LYS A 81 -4.13 10.35 -11.69
C LYS A 81 -4.21 11.80 -12.15
N ASP A 82 -4.96 12.04 -13.22
CA ASP A 82 -5.19 13.35 -13.80
C ASP A 82 -6.61 13.45 -14.39
N SER A 83 -6.89 14.51 -15.13
CA SER A 83 -8.20 14.74 -15.77
C SER A 83 -8.62 13.68 -16.78
N SER A 84 -7.67 12.90 -17.31
CA SER A 84 -7.88 11.80 -18.26
C SER A 84 -8.05 10.43 -17.58
N GLY A 85 -8.10 10.38 -16.23
CA GLY A 85 -8.21 9.14 -15.45
C GLY A 85 -6.89 8.78 -14.80
N ALA A 86 -6.70 7.50 -14.45
CA ALA A 86 -5.44 7.03 -13.87
C ALA A 86 -4.49 6.48 -14.95
N TYR A 87 -3.19 6.45 -14.69
CA TYR A 87 -2.26 5.58 -15.40
C TYR A 87 -1.28 4.96 -14.43
N SER A 88 -0.71 3.84 -14.85
CA SER A 88 0.55 3.35 -14.29
C SER A 88 1.68 3.48 -15.29
N CYS A 89 2.88 3.71 -14.77
CA CYS A 89 4.11 3.74 -15.54
C CYS A 89 5.06 2.69 -14.98
N ILE A 90 5.61 1.84 -15.83
CA ILE A 90 6.65 0.86 -15.51
C ILE A 90 7.91 1.28 -16.25
N GLN A 91 9.02 1.45 -15.54
CA GLN A 91 10.28 1.90 -16.12
C GLN A 91 11.45 1.04 -15.64
N GLY A 92 12.47 0.92 -16.48
CA GLY A 92 13.67 0.16 -16.18
C GLY A 92 14.78 0.41 -17.19
N ASP A 93 15.91 -0.26 -16.97
CA ASP A 93 17.08 -0.20 -17.85
C ASP A 93 16.99 -1.24 -18.99
N ILE A 94 17.57 -0.87 -20.12
CA ILE A 94 17.70 -1.71 -21.31
C ILE A 94 19.13 -2.26 -21.35
N LYS A 95 19.24 -3.59 -21.36
CA LYS A 95 20.52 -4.30 -21.56
C LYS A 95 20.83 -4.53 -23.03
N ASP A 96 19.79 -4.76 -23.85
CA ASP A 96 19.91 -4.99 -25.30
C ASP A 96 18.75 -4.30 -26.03
N ALA A 97 19.04 -3.16 -26.67
CA ALA A 97 18.04 -2.33 -27.33
C ALA A 97 17.38 -3.00 -28.54
N ALA A 98 18.09 -3.92 -29.23
CA ALA A 98 17.54 -4.63 -30.37
C ALA A 98 16.55 -5.70 -29.89
N LYS A 99 16.91 -6.48 -28.86
CA LYS A 99 16.00 -7.44 -28.22
C LYS A 99 14.80 -6.74 -27.60
N PHE A 100 15.02 -5.62 -26.90
CA PHE A 100 13.94 -4.82 -26.33
C PHE A 100 12.97 -4.36 -27.40
N SER A 101 13.47 -3.76 -28.48
CA SER A 101 12.62 -3.31 -29.58
C SER A 101 11.83 -4.48 -30.20
N ALA A 102 12.45 -5.64 -30.41
CA ALA A 102 11.75 -6.81 -30.94
C ALA A 102 10.67 -7.31 -29.98
N PHE A 103 11.00 -7.44 -28.70
CA PHE A 103 10.08 -7.85 -27.64
C PHE A 103 8.88 -6.92 -27.51
N THR A 104 9.11 -5.61 -27.41
CA THR A 104 8.05 -4.60 -27.28
C THR A 104 7.11 -4.59 -28.49
N ASN A 105 7.66 -4.75 -29.70
CA ASN A 105 6.84 -4.84 -30.92
C ASN A 105 5.97 -6.11 -30.97
N GLU A 106 6.45 -7.24 -30.42
CA GLU A 106 5.66 -8.47 -30.30
C GLU A 106 4.58 -8.33 -29.21
N ALA A 107 4.95 -7.77 -28.05
CA ALA A 107 4.04 -7.55 -26.92
C ALA A 107 2.90 -6.57 -27.25
N ILE A 108 3.20 -5.52 -28.04
CA ILE A 108 2.23 -4.53 -28.51
C ILE A 108 1.96 -4.75 -30.01
N SER A 109 1.68 -6.00 -30.39
CA SER A 109 1.43 -6.37 -31.79
C SER A 109 0.25 -5.59 -32.38
N GLY A 110 0.46 -5.05 -33.58
CA GLY A 110 -0.48 -4.15 -34.26
C GLY A 110 -0.50 -2.72 -33.72
N GLY A 111 0.43 -2.35 -32.84
CA GLY A 111 0.61 -0.98 -32.36
C GLY A 111 1.18 -0.03 -33.41
N ILE A 112 0.83 1.25 -33.28
CA ILE A 112 1.33 2.33 -34.12
C ILE A 112 2.75 2.67 -33.67
N LYS A 113 3.70 2.62 -34.60
CA LYS A 113 5.11 2.94 -34.36
C LYS A 113 5.38 4.39 -34.70
N SER A 114 6.18 5.07 -33.88
CA SER A 114 6.65 6.43 -34.16
C SER A 114 8.02 6.67 -33.52
N GLU A 115 8.72 7.71 -33.96
CA GLU A 115 10.03 8.11 -33.43
C GLU A 115 10.07 9.63 -33.25
N ASP A 116 10.81 10.10 -32.24
CA ASP A 116 11.08 11.52 -31.98
C ASP A 116 12.51 11.65 -31.43
N GLY A 117 13.44 12.11 -32.26
CA GLY A 117 14.86 12.11 -31.96
C GLY A 117 15.37 10.69 -31.69
N GLU A 118 15.91 10.45 -30.49
CA GLU A 118 16.41 9.13 -30.06
C GLU A 118 15.33 8.25 -29.43
N LEU A 119 14.14 8.79 -29.19
CA LEU A 119 13.04 8.07 -28.56
C LEU A 119 12.21 7.35 -29.61
N LYS A 120 11.95 6.07 -29.35
CA LYS A 120 11.09 5.20 -30.15
C LYS A 120 9.83 4.87 -29.37
N TYR A 121 8.72 4.73 -30.08
CA TYR A 121 7.41 4.48 -29.48
C TYR A 121 6.65 3.39 -30.22
N VAL A 122 5.89 2.60 -29.45
CA VAL A 122 4.85 1.70 -29.97
C VAL A 122 3.62 1.84 -29.09
N THR A 123 2.49 2.17 -29.71
CA THR A 123 1.26 2.51 -28.98
C THR A 123 0.07 1.73 -29.50
N LYS A 124 -0.65 1.07 -28.59
CA LYS A 124 -1.92 0.39 -28.84
C LYS A 124 -2.74 0.47 -27.56
N SER A 125 -3.73 1.36 -27.54
CA SER A 125 -4.57 1.59 -26.36
C SER A 125 -5.05 0.27 -25.74
N PRO A 126 -4.96 0.10 -24.40
CA PRO A 126 -4.58 1.10 -23.40
C PRO A 126 -3.07 1.21 -23.11
N ILE A 127 -2.20 0.58 -23.90
CA ILE A 127 -0.76 0.46 -23.61
C ILE A 127 0.07 1.30 -24.57
N ALA A 128 1.10 1.95 -24.07
CA ALA A 128 2.20 2.46 -24.89
C ALA A 128 3.55 2.08 -24.30
N ALA A 129 4.54 1.99 -25.16
CA ALA A 129 5.94 1.91 -24.80
C ALA A 129 6.70 3.08 -25.41
N GLY A 130 7.58 3.71 -24.64
CA GLY A 130 8.57 4.66 -25.13
C GLY A 130 9.96 4.24 -24.64
N TRP A 131 10.98 4.31 -25.48
CA TRP A 131 12.33 3.93 -25.07
C TRP A 131 13.42 4.62 -25.89
N ASN A 132 14.62 4.72 -25.30
CA ASN A 132 15.87 5.04 -26.00
C ASN A 132 16.84 3.83 -25.90
N LYS A 133 18.16 4.06 -25.99
CA LYS A 133 19.14 2.98 -25.88
C LYS A 133 19.33 2.44 -24.46
N GLU A 134 18.98 3.23 -23.44
CA GLU A 134 19.31 2.95 -22.03
C GLU A 134 18.08 2.66 -21.17
N LYS A 135 16.95 3.29 -21.46
CA LYS A 135 15.75 3.27 -20.61
C LYS A 135 14.51 2.99 -21.43
N PHE A 136 13.57 2.28 -20.81
CA PHE A 136 12.20 2.15 -21.30
C PHE A 136 11.19 2.69 -20.28
N ILE A 137 10.03 3.07 -20.78
CA ILE A 137 8.80 3.24 -20.02
C ILE A 137 7.65 2.53 -20.74
N TYR A 138 6.86 1.77 -20.00
CA TYR A 138 5.54 1.32 -20.40
C TYR A 138 4.49 2.14 -19.65
N ILE A 139 3.50 2.63 -20.36
CA ILE A 139 2.34 3.32 -19.78
C ILE A 139 1.12 2.43 -20.01
N ILE A 140 0.36 2.21 -18.94
CA ILE A 140 -0.94 1.55 -18.99
C ILE A 140 -1.98 2.59 -18.59
N ASP A 141 -2.78 3.01 -19.56
CA ASP A 141 -3.86 3.97 -19.42
C ASP A 141 -5.09 3.31 -18.78
N MET A 142 -5.68 3.97 -17.78
CA MET A 142 -6.83 3.50 -17.03
C MET A 142 -7.87 4.63 -16.96
N PRO A 143 -8.52 4.95 -18.10
CA PRO A 143 -9.41 6.12 -18.21
C PRO A 143 -10.65 6.03 -17.32
N ASP A 144 -11.09 4.81 -16.99
CA ASP A 144 -12.25 4.55 -16.14
C ASP A 144 -12.00 4.83 -14.65
N PHE A 145 -10.73 4.97 -14.24
CA PHE A 145 -10.35 5.29 -12.86
C PHE A 145 -10.33 6.80 -12.61
N LYS A 146 -11.50 7.44 -12.79
CA LYS A 146 -11.73 8.84 -12.37
C LYS A 146 -12.04 8.95 -10.88
N SER A 147 -12.08 10.17 -10.36
CA SER A 147 -12.65 10.45 -9.04
C SER A 147 -14.04 9.82 -8.90
N TYR A 148 -14.35 9.35 -7.69
CA TYR A 148 -15.64 8.79 -7.24
C TYR A 148 -16.81 9.78 -7.31
N ASP A 149 -16.94 10.53 -8.41
CA ASP A 149 -18.09 11.36 -8.68
C ASP A 149 -19.18 10.49 -9.33
N TYR A 150 -19.87 9.71 -8.48
CA TYR A 150 -21.01 8.87 -8.86
C TYR A 150 -22.15 9.66 -9.56
N ALA A 151 -22.12 10.99 -9.53
CA ALA A 151 -23.18 11.84 -10.06
C ALA A 151 -22.97 12.27 -11.51
N ARG A 152 -21.79 12.05 -12.12
CA ARG A 152 -21.54 12.41 -13.52
C ARG A 152 -20.75 11.32 -14.25
N GLU A 153 -21.43 10.65 -15.17
CA GLU A 153 -20.78 9.93 -16.29
C GLU A 153 -20.03 10.94 -17.18
N SER A 154 -18.90 11.46 -16.71
CA SER A 154 -18.00 12.21 -17.56
C SER A 154 -17.06 11.23 -18.24
N LYS A 155 -17.16 11.08 -19.56
CA LYS A 155 -16.14 10.35 -20.34
C LYS A 155 -14.78 11.03 -20.12
N ALA A 156 -13.72 10.25 -19.91
CA ALA A 156 -12.35 10.80 -19.85
C ALA A 156 -12.02 11.52 -21.14
N ALA A 157 -11.36 12.68 -21.04
CA ALA A 157 -10.68 13.22 -22.20
C ALA A 157 -9.62 12.18 -22.60
N PRO A 158 -9.57 11.77 -23.88
CA PRO A 158 -8.62 10.76 -24.31
C PRO A 158 -7.19 11.22 -23.99
N ARG A 159 -6.40 10.33 -23.40
CA ARG A 159 -5.00 10.61 -23.08
C ARG A 159 -4.15 10.44 -24.33
N ASP A 160 -3.36 11.46 -24.65
CA ASP A 160 -2.27 11.29 -25.61
C ASP A 160 -1.10 10.59 -24.91
N ILE A 161 -1.06 9.27 -25.04
CA ILE A 161 -0.08 8.43 -24.35
C ILE A 161 1.34 8.69 -24.88
N ASN A 162 1.50 9.10 -26.14
CA ASN A 162 2.80 9.46 -26.71
C ASN A 162 3.32 10.77 -26.10
N ALA A 163 2.45 11.77 -25.98
CA ALA A 163 2.79 13.02 -25.32
C ALA A 163 3.13 12.82 -23.83
N LEU A 164 2.41 11.93 -23.13
CA LEU A 164 2.73 11.55 -21.76
C LEU A 164 4.09 10.85 -21.66
N SER A 165 4.37 9.90 -22.54
CA SER A 165 5.67 9.21 -22.60
C SER A 165 6.82 10.21 -22.77
N LYS A 166 6.68 11.16 -23.70
CA LYS A 166 7.63 12.26 -23.91
C LYS A 166 7.81 13.12 -22.66
N SER A 167 6.72 13.48 -21.98
CA SER A 167 6.79 14.35 -20.80
C SER A 167 7.51 13.68 -19.63
N ILE A 168 7.37 12.35 -19.48
CA ILE A 168 8.11 11.56 -18.48
C ILE A 168 9.60 11.59 -18.79
N PHE A 169 10.03 11.32 -20.03
CA PHE A 169 11.45 11.40 -20.40
C PHE A 169 12.04 12.80 -20.25
N ALA A 170 11.23 13.85 -20.47
CA ALA A 170 11.61 15.24 -20.33
C ALA A 170 11.47 15.80 -18.91
N LEU A 171 11.10 14.96 -17.92
CA LEU A 171 10.84 15.41 -16.56
C LEU A 171 12.09 16.02 -15.93
N LYS A 172 11.97 17.28 -15.49
CA LYS A 172 13.04 17.99 -14.78
C LYS A 172 13.15 17.45 -13.35
N GLU A 173 14.37 17.34 -12.84
CA GLU A 173 14.62 16.87 -11.46
C GLU A 173 13.88 17.67 -10.38
N SER A 174 13.59 18.96 -10.60
CA SER A 174 12.82 19.79 -9.68
C SER A 174 11.34 19.43 -9.61
N ASN A 175 10.84 18.69 -10.59
CA ASN A 175 9.46 18.22 -10.70
C ASN A 175 9.37 16.69 -10.52
N SER A 176 10.45 16.06 -10.07
CA SER A 176 10.51 14.62 -9.85
C SER A 176 10.99 14.27 -8.44
N LEU A 177 10.90 13.00 -8.08
CA LEU A 177 11.39 12.49 -6.79
C LEU A 177 12.93 12.45 -6.70
N ALA A 178 13.67 12.83 -7.75
CA ALA A 178 15.13 12.86 -7.74
C ALA A 178 15.74 13.71 -6.62
N LYS A 179 15.04 14.76 -6.20
CA LYS A 179 15.47 15.69 -5.13
C LYS A 179 14.67 15.55 -3.84
N ASP A 180 13.74 14.60 -3.75
CA ASP A 180 12.99 14.36 -2.52
C ASP A 180 13.89 13.68 -1.49
N GLU A 181 14.06 14.31 -0.33
CA GLU A 181 14.96 13.83 0.73
C GLU A 181 14.49 12.51 1.34
N LYS A 182 13.18 12.33 1.52
CA LYS A 182 12.57 11.12 2.12
C LYS A 182 12.65 9.94 1.15
N PHE A 183 12.43 10.20 -0.15
CA PHE A 183 12.61 9.19 -1.19
C PHE A 183 14.09 8.81 -1.35
N THR A 184 14.98 9.80 -1.28
CA THR A 184 16.43 9.56 -1.29
C THR A 184 16.88 8.74 -0.08
N GLU A 185 16.29 8.96 1.10
CA GLU A 185 16.53 8.12 2.29
C GLU A 185 16.06 6.68 2.05
N LEU A 186 14.88 6.48 1.46
CA LEU A 186 14.36 5.16 1.10
C LEU A 186 15.28 4.42 0.12
N MET A 187 15.72 5.08 -0.96
CA MET A 187 16.59 4.47 -1.98
C MET A 187 18.00 4.13 -1.49
N LYS A 188 18.40 4.59 -0.29
CA LYS A 188 19.67 4.19 0.35
C LYS A 188 19.54 2.92 1.19
N LYS A 189 18.32 2.49 1.52
CA LYS A 189 18.11 1.24 2.25
C LYS A 189 18.37 0.06 1.32
N GLU A 190 18.96 -0.99 1.87
CA GLU A 190 19.06 -2.27 1.16
C GLU A 190 17.72 -3.00 1.27
N GLY A 191 17.18 -3.42 0.11
CA GLY A 191 15.85 -4.00 0.01
C GLY A 191 15.62 -4.71 -1.31
N ASP A 192 14.79 -5.74 -1.28
CA ASP A 192 14.28 -6.39 -2.49
C ASP A 192 13.21 -5.53 -3.16
N VAL A 193 12.34 -4.91 -2.34
CA VAL A 193 11.30 -3.99 -2.80
C VAL A 193 11.27 -2.78 -1.89
N HIS A 194 11.19 -1.60 -2.49
CA HIS A 194 10.92 -0.34 -1.81
C HIS A 194 9.54 0.16 -2.21
N PHE A 195 8.77 0.62 -1.24
CA PHE A 195 7.45 1.19 -1.44
C PHE A 195 7.44 2.62 -0.93
N TRP A 196 6.83 3.51 -1.71
CA TRP A 196 6.64 4.91 -1.37
C TRP A 196 5.17 5.26 -1.61
N MET A 197 4.59 5.92 -0.63
CA MET A 197 3.24 6.45 -0.69
C MET A 197 3.24 7.92 -0.31
N ASN A 198 2.70 8.75 -1.19
CA ASN A 198 2.41 10.14 -0.92
C ASN A 198 0.94 10.26 -0.50
N GLY A 199 0.71 10.34 0.82
CA GLY A 199 -0.64 10.42 1.37
C GLY A 199 -1.38 11.69 0.96
N GLU A 200 -0.66 12.79 0.77
CA GLU A 200 -1.27 14.05 0.31
C GLU A 200 -1.87 13.91 -1.09
N SER A 201 -1.11 13.39 -2.04
CA SER A 201 -1.61 13.12 -3.40
C SER A 201 -2.65 12.00 -3.43
N LEU A 202 -2.53 10.99 -2.57
CA LEU A 202 -3.46 9.86 -2.54
C LEU A 202 -4.84 10.28 -2.02
N TYR A 203 -4.87 11.15 -1.01
CA TYR A 203 -6.10 11.57 -0.34
C TYR A 203 -6.65 12.92 -0.80
N SER A 204 -5.95 13.66 -1.68
CA SER A 204 -6.40 14.94 -2.23
C SER A 204 -7.72 14.87 -3.00
N ASP A 205 -8.07 13.68 -3.51
CA ASP A 205 -9.31 13.41 -4.27
C ASP A 205 -10.44 12.79 -3.42
N MET A 206 -10.18 12.50 -2.14
CA MET A 206 -11.22 12.13 -1.17
C MET A 206 -12.15 13.25 -0.62
N PRO A 207 -12.04 14.56 -0.98
CA PRO A 207 -12.93 15.60 -0.46
C PRO A 207 -14.42 15.37 -0.69
N SER A 208 -14.85 14.55 -1.66
CA SER A 208 -16.29 14.36 -1.96
C SER A 208 -17.07 13.67 -0.83
N MET A 209 -16.42 12.81 -0.04
CA MET A 209 -17.02 12.18 1.16
C MET A 209 -16.36 12.63 2.46
N GLY A 210 -15.03 12.82 2.45
CA GLY A 210 -14.27 13.21 3.64
C GLY A 210 -14.40 14.68 4.01
N GLY A 211 -14.56 15.59 3.03
CA GLY A 211 -14.63 17.04 3.28
C GLY A 211 -15.97 17.50 3.84
N MET A 212 -17.06 16.77 3.56
CA MET A 212 -18.38 17.03 4.16
C MET A 212 -18.49 16.49 5.58
N MET A 213 -17.80 15.39 5.89
CA MET A 213 -17.81 14.79 7.21
C MET A 213 -16.73 15.39 8.11
N MET A 214 -15.46 15.46 7.67
CA MET A 214 -14.25 15.91 8.40
C MET A 214 -13.65 17.19 7.83
N PRO A 215 -14.02 18.38 8.33
CA PRO A 215 -13.60 19.66 7.76
C PRO A 215 -12.09 19.89 7.85
N ASN A 216 -11.39 19.21 8.77
CA ASN A 216 -9.95 19.31 8.97
C ASN A 216 -9.17 18.07 8.52
N LEU A 217 -9.78 17.15 7.76
CA LEU A 217 -9.14 15.88 7.36
C LEU A 217 -7.79 16.09 6.66
N THR A 218 -7.67 17.12 5.84
CA THR A 218 -6.42 17.47 5.14
C THR A 218 -5.26 17.72 6.11
N LYS A 219 -5.52 18.26 7.31
CA LYS A 219 -4.45 18.46 8.32
C LYS A 219 -3.87 17.14 8.82
N MET A 220 -4.60 16.02 8.68
CA MET A 220 -4.11 14.69 9.06
C MET A 220 -3.16 14.11 8.01
N TYR A 221 -3.39 14.36 6.73
CA TYR A 221 -2.64 13.73 5.64
C TYR A 221 -1.72 14.67 4.84
N ALA A 222 -1.81 15.98 5.03
CA ALA A 222 -0.92 16.95 4.36
C ALA A 222 0.55 16.64 4.64
N ASP A 223 1.39 16.69 3.60
CA ASP A 223 2.82 16.35 3.64
C ASP A 223 3.15 14.93 4.15
N THR A 224 2.15 14.07 4.35
CA THR A 224 2.40 12.72 4.85
C THR A 224 3.03 11.85 3.80
N ARG A 225 4.01 11.05 4.22
CA ARG A 225 4.66 10.05 3.38
C ARG A 225 4.73 8.74 4.15
N THR A 226 4.54 7.62 3.47
CA THR A 226 4.86 6.30 4.01
C THR A 226 5.90 5.67 3.12
N THR A 227 6.96 5.14 3.72
CA THR A 227 7.98 4.39 3.00
C THR A 227 8.10 3.02 3.61
N ALA A 228 8.26 1.98 2.80
CA ALA A 228 8.56 0.65 3.30
C ALA A 228 9.70 0.01 2.50
N THR A 229 10.52 -0.78 3.19
CA THR A 229 11.55 -1.65 2.63
C THR A 229 11.15 -3.09 2.94
N ILE A 230 11.03 -3.91 1.91
CA ILE A 230 10.60 -5.30 2.01
C ILE A 230 11.78 -6.17 1.60
N ASN A 231 12.07 -7.16 2.43
CA ASN A 231 13.08 -8.18 2.21
C ASN A 231 12.47 -9.57 2.35
N PHE A 232 12.66 -10.40 1.33
CA PHE A 232 12.39 -11.82 1.37
C PHE A 232 13.61 -12.52 1.96
N GLU A 233 13.42 -13.15 3.11
CA GLU A 233 14.43 -13.97 3.79
C GLU A 233 13.94 -15.43 3.84
N LYS A 234 14.83 -16.35 4.20
CA LYS A 234 14.46 -17.77 4.30
C LYS A 234 13.37 -17.96 5.37
N GLY A 235 12.17 -18.30 4.92
CA GLY A 235 11.02 -18.61 5.79
C GLY A 235 10.31 -17.40 6.41
N LYS A 236 10.66 -16.16 6.04
CA LYS A 236 9.98 -14.95 6.53
C LYS A 236 10.11 -13.77 5.57
N ILE A 237 9.18 -12.83 5.69
CA ILE A 237 9.23 -11.53 5.01
C ILE A 237 9.50 -10.48 6.09
N VAL A 238 10.51 -9.65 5.88
CA VAL A 238 10.86 -8.53 6.77
C VAL A 238 10.40 -7.24 6.12
N VAL A 239 9.62 -6.44 6.85
CA VAL A 239 9.12 -5.14 6.39
C VAL A 239 9.56 -4.07 7.38
N ASP A 240 10.40 -3.14 6.94
CA ASP A 240 10.72 -1.90 7.66
C ASP A 240 9.90 -0.77 7.04
N ALA A 241 8.94 -0.23 7.81
CA ALA A 241 8.11 0.89 7.38
C ALA A 241 8.37 2.14 8.23
N LYS A 242 8.39 3.30 7.58
CA LYS A 242 8.52 4.61 8.19
C LYS A 242 7.38 5.50 7.73
N TYR A 243 6.64 6.06 8.68
CA TYR A 243 5.58 7.02 8.44
C TYR A 243 6.06 8.42 8.82
N TYR A 244 5.99 9.34 7.87
CA TYR A 244 6.24 10.76 8.05
C TYR A 244 4.88 11.44 8.27
N ALA A 245 4.55 11.71 9.52
CA ALA A 245 3.30 12.35 9.90
C ALA A 245 3.22 13.81 9.42
N SER A 246 2.00 14.34 9.31
CA SER A 246 1.77 15.75 9.00
C SER A 246 2.38 16.65 10.07
N LYS A 247 2.52 17.95 9.76
CA LYS A 247 3.04 18.92 10.74
C LYS A 247 2.23 18.93 12.05
N GLU A 248 0.90 18.87 11.96
CA GLU A 248 0.03 18.93 13.13
C GLU A 248 0.05 17.61 13.92
N LEU A 249 -0.02 16.46 13.24
CA LEU A 249 0.11 15.16 13.91
C LEU A 249 1.49 14.98 14.56
N SER A 250 2.55 15.46 13.91
CA SER A 250 3.91 15.42 14.45
C SER A 250 4.04 16.21 15.75
N LYS A 251 3.32 17.33 15.91
CA LYS A 251 3.30 18.08 17.18
C LYS A 251 2.63 17.28 18.28
N ILE A 252 1.49 16.66 17.97
CA ILE A 252 0.74 15.82 18.92
C ILE A 252 1.61 14.63 19.34
N TYR A 253 2.19 13.89 18.39
CA TYR A 253 3.04 12.73 18.70
C TYR A 253 4.25 13.11 19.57
N LYS A 254 4.93 14.23 19.28
CA LYS A 254 6.04 14.71 20.11
C LYS A 254 5.61 15.15 21.51
N LYS A 255 4.40 15.72 21.64
CA LYS A 255 3.85 16.13 22.94
C LYS A 255 3.45 14.92 23.80
N TYR A 256 3.01 13.83 23.15
CA TYR A 256 2.41 12.67 23.80
C TYR A 256 3.15 11.36 23.53
N GLU A 257 4.49 11.41 23.49
CA GLU A 257 5.31 10.20 23.33
C GLU A 257 4.98 9.18 24.43
N GLY A 258 4.76 7.92 24.02
CA GLY A 258 4.51 6.81 24.92
C GLY A 258 5.76 6.39 25.69
N ASN A 259 5.57 5.65 26.77
CA ASN A 259 6.63 5.17 27.65
C ASN A 259 7.14 3.75 27.27
N GLY A 260 6.84 3.28 26.05
CA GLY A 260 7.11 1.91 25.60
C GLY A 260 6.01 0.92 25.96
N ILE A 261 6.11 -0.31 25.44
CA ILE A 261 5.10 -1.37 25.64
C ILE A 261 5.25 -1.99 27.03
N ASN A 262 4.12 -2.16 27.73
CA ASN A 262 4.06 -2.83 29.03
C ASN A 262 4.17 -4.36 28.86
N GLU A 263 5.38 -4.91 29.05
CA GLU A 263 5.64 -6.35 28.91
C GLU A 263 4.82 -7.22 29.86
N ASP A 264 4.46 -6.72 31.04
CA ASP A 264 3.69 -7.50 32.01
C ASP A 264 2.28 -7.80 31.50
N MET A 265 1.72 -6.93 30.65
CA MET A 265 0.44 -7.20 30.00
C MET A 265 0.54 -8.33 28.97
N ILE A 266 1.66 -8.42 28.25
CA ILE A 266 1.92 -9.49 27.28
C ILE A 266 2.14 -10.81 28.02
N LYS A 267 2.95 -10.82 29.09
CA LYS A 267 3.26 -12.01 29.90
C LYS A 267 2.03 -12.62 30.59
N ARG A 268 0.94 -11.86 30.73
CA ARG A 268 -0.32 -12.29 31.36
C ARG A 268 -1.33 -12.89 30.37
N ILE A 269 -1.05 -12.89 29.07
CA ILE A 269 -1.92 -13.53 28.07
C ILE A 269 -1.93 -15.05 28.35
N PRO A 270 -3.08 -15.64 28.71
CA PRO A 270 -3.15 -17.04 29.14
C PRO A 270 -3.28 -17.98 27.94
N ALA A 271 -2.39 -17.86 26.95
CA ALA A 271 -2.43 -18.65 25.72
C ALA A 271 -1.09 -19.34 25.45
N LYS A 272 -1.15 -20.48 24.75
CA LYS A 272 0.05 -21.19 24.31
C LYS A 272 0.53 -20.65 22.97
N ASP A 273 -0.41 -20.41 22.06
CA ASP A 273 -0.15 -19.93 20.71
C ASP A 273 -0.77 -18.56 20.50
N ILE A 274 0.08 -17.59 20.11
CA ILE A 274 -0.32 -16.20 19.84
C ILE A 274 0.01 -15.86 18.38
N PRO A 275 -0.80 -16.31 17.42
CA PRO A 275 -0.58 -16.02 16.00
C PRO A 275 -0.66 -14.53 15.68
N VAL A 276 -1.44 -13.74 16.45
CA VAL A 276 -1.52 -12.29 16.28
C VAL A 276 -1.44 -11.62 17.65
N LEU A 277 -0.50 -10.69 17.79
CA LEU A 277 -0.36 -9.81 18.95
C LEU A 277 -0.25 -8.36 18.46
N PHE A 278 -1.13 -7.51 18.96
CA PHE A 278 -1.02 -6.06 18.83
C PHE A 278 -0.92 -5.47 20.23
N ALA A 279 0.14 -4.69 20.48
CA ALA A 279 0.34 -3.98 21.73
C ALA A 279 0.65 -2.51 21.42
N ILE A 280 0.00 -1.61 22.15
CA ILE A 280 0.19 -0.17 22.00
C ILE A 280 0.30 0.46 23.38
N ASN A 281 1.19 1.45 23.48
CA ASN A 281 1.23 2.40 24.58
C ASN A 281 1.08 3.81 24.00
N TYR A 282 0.18 4.59 24.57
CA TYR A 282 -0.04 5.99 24.21
C TYR A 282 -0.38 6.79 25.47
N LYS A 283 -0.23 8.12 25.43
CA LYS A 283 -0.80 8.98 26.48
C LYS A 283 -2.27 9.25 26.17
N PRO A 284 -3.22 8.90 27.05
CA PRO A 284 -4.66 9.05 26.77
C PRO A 284 -5.07 10.46 26.32
N GLU A 285 -4.40 11.49 26.83
CA GLU A 285 -4.63 12.89 26.47
C GLU A 285 -4.41 13.17 24.97
N ALA A 286 -3.57 12.38 24.29
CA ALA A 286 -3.34 12.50 22.85
C ALA A 286 -4.64 12.31 22.05
N ILE A 287 -5.54 11.43 22.51
CA ILE A 287 -6.80 11.15 21.83
C ILE A 287 -7.65 12.41 21.73
N LYS A 288 -7.67 13.24 22.78
CA LYS A 288 -8.42 14.51 22.77
C LYS A 288 -7.93 15.44 21.67
N GLU A 289 -6.62 15.66 21.58
CA GLU A 289 -6.06 16.56 20.56
C GLU A 289 -6.22 16.00 19.14
N ILE A 290 -6.17 14.68 18.95
CA ILE A 290 -6.46 14.06 17.65
C ILE A 290 -7.93 14.28 17.26
N ILE A 291 -8.87 14.07 18.18
CA ILE A 291 -10.31 14.31 17.96
C ILE A 291 -10.58 15.79 17.64
N GLU A 292 -9.93 16.70 18.36
CA GLU A 292 -10.04 18.13 18.10
C GLU A 292 -9.47 18.49 16.73
N LEU A 293 -8.33 17.89 16.34
CA LEU A 293 -7.72 18.10 15.04
C LEU A 293 -8.65 17.70 13.89
N THR A 294 -9.48 16.67 14.04
CA THR A 294 -10.42 16.25 12.97
C THR A 294 -11.62 17.19 12.84
N GLY A 295 -11.92 18.01 13.86
CA GLY A 295 -13.12 18.83 13.94
C GLY A 295 -14.36 18.10 14.47
N PHE A 296 -14.22 16.86 14.97
CA PHE A 296 -15.34 16.04 15.47
C PHE A 296 -15.61 16.14 16.96
N GLY A 297 -14.81 16.90 17.71
CA GLY A 297 -14.88 16.92 19.18
C GLY A 297 -16.29 17.10 19.73
N GLU A 298 -17.05 18.05 19.19
CA GLU A 298 -18.41 18.33 19.64
C GLU A 298 -19.38 17.17 19.32
N MET A 299 -19.32 16.63 18.10
CA MET A 299 -20.20 15.53 17.67
C MET A 299 -19.92 14.25 18.48
N LEU A 300 -18.64 13.95 18.70
CA LEU A 300 -18.23 12.80 19.51
C LEU A 300 -18.69 12.97 20.97
N ASN A 301 -18.49 14.16 21.56
CA ASN A 301 -18.94 14.45 22.91
C ASN A 301 -20.46 14.28 23.05
N MET A 302 -21.25 14.73 22.07
CA MET A 302 -22.70 14.53 22.05
C MET A 302 -23.07 13.04 22.00
N GLY A 303 -22.41 12.26 21.13
CA GLY A 303 -22.63 10.81 21.01
C GLY A 303 -22.27 10.04 22.28
N MET A 304 -21.15 10.39 22.92
CA MET A 304 -20.72 9.77 24.18
C MET A 304 -21.66 10.16 25.33
N ALA A 305 -22.09 11.42 25.41
CA ALA A 305 -23.05 11.88 26.41
C ALA A 305 -24.38 11.13 26.32
N PHE A 306 -24.86 10.83 25.10
CA PHE A 306 -26.06 10.02 24.90
C PHE A 306 -25.98 8.62 25.53
N VAL A 307 -24.80 8.00 25.54
CA VAL A 307 -24.58 6.69 26.17
C VAL A 307 -24.11 6.80 27.63
N GLY A 308 -23.83 8.00 28.10
CA GLY A 308 -23.63 8.33 29.53
C GLY A 308 -22.17 8.39 29.99
N PHE A 309 -21.25 8.76 29.11
CA PHE A 309 -19.85 9.07 29.47
C PHE A 309 -19.27 10.16 28.57
N SER A 310 -18.06 10.66 28.87
CA SER A 310 -17.38 11.71 28.11
C SER A 310 -16.00 11.28 27.62
N VAL A 311 -15.38 12.09 26.75
CA VAL A 311 -13.96 11.93 26.37
C VAL A 311 -13.05 12.04 27.59
N ASP A 312 -13.35 12.94 28.52
CA ASP A 312 -12.56 13.10 29.74
C ASP A 312 -12.70 11.88 30.67
N ASP A 313 -13.88 11.24 30.74
CA ASP A 313 -14.03 9.95 31.44
C ASP A 313 -13.20 8.86 30.78
N PHE A 314 -13.15 8.82 29.45
CA PHE A 314 -12.30 7.88 28.71
C PHE A 314 -10.82 8.07 29.04
N ILE A 315 -10.34 9.32 29.00
CA ILE A 315 -8.95 9.67 29.32
C ILE A 315 -8.64 9.28 30.76
N LYS A 316 -9.53 9.65 31.70
CA LYS A 316 -9.39 9.34 33.13
C LYS A 316 -9.39 7.84 33.41
N ALA A 317 -10.14 7.05 32.65
CA ALA A 317 -10.27 5.62 32.87
C ALA A 317 -9.03 4.82 32.47
N ASN A 318 -8.25 5.28 31.49
CA ASN A 318 -7.18 4.49 30.86
C ASN A 318 -5.79 5.00 31.28
N LYS A 319 -4.80 4.10 31.35
CA LYS A 319 -3.37 4.50 31.42
C LYS A 319 -2.68 4.49 30.06
N GLY A 320 -3.39 4.03 29.03
CA GLY A 320 -2.93 4.05 27.64
C GLY A 320 -2.12 2.84 27.20
N ASP A 321 -1.96 1.82 28.05
CA ASP A 321 -1.54 0.49 27.58
C ASP A 321 -2.75 -0.29 27.10
N ALA A 322 -2.70 -0.80 25.86
CA ALA A 322 -3.69 -1.73 25.33
C ALA A 322 -3.02 -2.88 24.58
N VAL A 323 -3.58 -4.07 24.76
CA VAL A 323 -3.17 -5.31 24.10
C VAL A 323 -4.40 -5.95 23.47
N PHE A 324 -4.24 -6.39 22.23
CA PHE A 324 -5.18 -7.23 21.51
C PHE A 324 -4.43 -8.47 21.01
N ALA A 325 -5.00 -9.65 21.23
CA ALA A 325 -4.42 -10.90 20.78
C ALA A 325 -5.48 -11.81 20.18
N ILE A 326 -5.11 -12.51 19.11
CA ILE A 326 -5.80 -13.69 18.63
C ILE A 326 -4.97 -14.88 19.06
N THR A 327 -5.59 -15.81 19.78
CA THR A 327 -4.93 -16.92 20.46
C THR A 327 -5.60 -18.24 20.18
N ASP A 328 -4.85 -19.33 20.34
CA ASP A 328 -5.34 -20.71 20.42
C ASP A 328 -6.41 -21.04 19.36
N ILE A 329 -6.12 -20.78 18.08
CA ILE A 329 -7.06 -21.02 16.96
C ILE A 329 -7.38 -22.51 16.89
N LYS A 330 -8.63 -22.88 17.20
CA LYS A 330 -9.11 -24.26 17.15
C LYS A 330 -9.69 -24.55 15.79
N GLU A 331 -9.11 -25.49 15.06
CA GLU A 331 -9.66 -25.97 13.80
C GLU A 331 -10.57 -27.18 14.04
N THR A 332 -11.81 -27.10 13.56
CA THR A 332 -12.75 -28.23 13.52
C THR A 332 -13.05 -28.56 12.07
N VAL A 333 -12.73 -29.79 11.67
CA VAL A 333 -13.06 -30.32 10.34
C VAL A 333 -14.46 -30.90 10.38
N HIS A 334 -15.35 -30.38 9.55
CA HIS A 334 -16.68 -30.93 9.36
C HIS A 334 -16.74 -31.75 8.08
N THR A 335 -17.36 -32.92 8.15
CA THR A 335 -17.48 -33.85 7.03
C THR A 335 -18.96 -34.10 6.74
N TYR A 336 -19.38 -33.88 5.50
CA TYR A 336 -20.74 -34.17 5.05
C TYR A 336 -20.74 -35.02 3.78
N PRO A 337 -21.79 -35.83 3.54
CA PRO A 337 -21.97 -36.51 2.26
C PRO A 337 -22.05 -35.49 1.13
N SER A 338 -21.37 -35.75 0.03
CA SER A 338 -21.46 -34.92 -1.16
C SER A 338 -22.90 -34.93 -1.70
N PHE A 339 -23.36 -33.79 -2.21
CA PHE A 339 -24.70 -33.67 -2.78
C PHE A 339 -24.91 -34.59 -4.00
N ASP A 340 -23.82 -35.00 -4.66
CA ASP A 340 -23.82 -35.81 -5.88
C ASP A 340 -23.61 -37.33 -5.66
N SER A 341 -23.27 -37.77 -4.44
CA SER A 341 -22.94 -39.17 -4.19
C SER A 341 -22.94 -39.51 -2.70
N THR A 342 -23.45 -40.71 -2.38
CA THR A 342 -23.46 -41.27 -1.02
C THR A 342 -22.12 -41.90 -0.62
N THR A 343 -21.13 -41.95 -1.52
CA THR A 343 -19.81 -42.55 -1.30
C THR A 343 -18.67 -41.54 -1.26
N THR A 344 -18.92 -40.28 -1.62
CA THR A 344 -17.97 -39.17 -1.55
C THR A 344 -18.35 -38.22 -0.42
N THR A 345 -17.37 -37.78 0.34
CA THR A 345 -17.56 -36.79 1.41
C THR A 345 -16.85 -35.50 1.07
N THR A 346 -17.49 -34.38 1.41
CA THR A 346 -16.89 -33.06 1.34
C THR A 346 -16.50 -32.63 2.74
N THR A 347 -15.28 -32.13 2.89
CA THR A 347 -14.80 -31.56 4.14
C THR A 347 -14.76 -30.04 4.04
N TYR A 348 -15.10 -29.36 5.12
CA TYR A 348 -14.74 -27.96 5.31
C TYR A 348 -14.20 -27.74 6.72
N THR A 349 -13.21 -26.87 6.86
CA THR A 349 -12.60 -26.52 8.15
C THR A 349 -13.22 -25.24 8.66
N THR A 350 -13.67 -25.25 9.91
CA THR A 350 -13.99 -24.03 10.66
C THR A 350 -12.85 -23.73 11.64
N SER A 351 -12.51 -22.45 11.79
CA SER A 351 -11.49 -22.00 12.72
C SER A 351 -12.12 -21.09 13.77
N GLU A 352 -11.97 -21.44 15.05
CA GLU A 352 -12.49 -20.67 16.18
C GLU A 352 -11.31 -20.07 16.97
N PRO A 353 -10.99 -18.78 16.75
CA PRO A 353 -9.99 -18.08 17.54
C PRO A 353 -10.52 -17.65 18.90
N ASP A 354 -9.68 -17.73 19.92
CA ASP A 354 -9.89 -16.99 21.17
C ASP A 354 -9.39 -15.55 20.96
N ILE A 355 -10.22 -14.55 21.28
CA ILE A 355 -9.88 -13.12 21.13
C ILE A 355 -9.74 -12.49 22.51
N LEU A 356 -8.55 -11.96 22.79
CA LEU A 356 -8.25 -11.29 24.05
C LEU A 356 -8.03 -9.79 23.83
N PHE A 357 -8.68 -8.99 24.68
CA PHE A 357 -8.40 -7.57 24.83
C PHE A 357 -8.05 -7.26 26.28
N ALA A 358 -6.95 -6.56 26.49
CA ALA A 358 -6.53 -6.08 27.80
C ALA A 358 -6.16 -4.59 27.73
N THR A 359 -6.57 -3.83 28.73
CA THR A 359 -6.19 -2.43 28.91
C THR A 359 -5.83 -2.16 30.36
N SER A 360 -4.94 -1.19 30.57
CA SER A 360 -4.57 -0.71 31.88
C SER A 360 -5.56 0.35 32.37
N ILE A 361 -6.17 0.11 33.53
CA ILE A 361 -7.19 1.01 34.11
C ILE A 361 -6.52 1.95 35.12
N ALA A 362 -6.76 3.25 34.95
CA ALA A 362 -6.36 4.31 35.87
C ALA A 362 -7.44 4.57 36.93
N ASP A 363 -8.69 4.73 36.50
CA ASP A 363 -9.84 5.01 37.38
C ASP A 363 -10.97 4.02 37.13
N LYS A 364 -11.31 3.24 38.16
CA LYS A 364 -12.33 2.19 38.06
C LYS A 364 -13.73 2.73 37.84
N ASP A 365 -14.05 3.89 38.39
CA ASP A 365 -15.40 4.43 38.31
C ASP A 365 -15.65 5.08 36.95
N ALA A 366 -14.66 5.81 36.42
CA ALA A 366 -14.68 6.27 35.04
C ALA A 366 -14.76 5.10 34.06
N PHE A 367 -14.00 4.03 34.28
CA PHE A 367 -14.07 2.82 33.45
C PHE A 367 -15.45 2.14 33.48
N LYS A 368 -16.11 2.09 34.65
CA LYS A 368 -17.48 1.56 34.77
C LYS A 368 -18.47 2.36 33.92
N LEU A 369 -18.32 3.69 33.81
CA LEU A 369 -19.18 4.52 32.95
C LEU A 369 -19.08 4.07 31.48
N ILE A 370 -17.87 3.82 30.99
CA ILE A 370 -17.61 3.33 29.63
C ILE A 370 -18.30 1.97 29.40
N ILE A 371 -18.09 1.01 30.32
CA ILE A 371 -18.70 -0.33 30.22
C ILE A 371 -20.23 -0.26 30.23
N ASN A 372 -20.80 0.60 31.07
CA ASN A 372 -22.24 0.80 31.12
C ASN A 372 -22.78 1.43 29.82
N GLY A 373 -22.05 2.38 29.23
CA GLY A 373 -22.37 2.96 27.93
C GLY A 373 -22.39 1.91 26.82
N VAL A 374 -21.36 1.05 26.74
CA VAL A 374 -21.29 -0.05 25.76
C VAL A 374 -22.44 -1.04 25.93
N LYS A 375 -22.80 -1.40 27.17
CA LYS A 375 -23.93 -2.29 27.45
C LYS A 375 -25.26 -1.72 26.96
N LYS A 376 -25.51 -0.42 27.15
CA LYS A 376 -26.73 0.24 26.66
C LYS A 376 -26.87 0.15 25.14
N LEU A 377 -25.77 0.28 24.39
CA LEU A 377 -25.77 0.13 22.94
C LEU A 377 -26.08 -1.32 22.51
N GLY A 378 -25.50 -2.30 23.19
CA GLY A 378 -25.73 -3.72 22.89
C GLY A 378 -27.16 -4.20 23.21
N GLN A 379 -27.81 -3.63 24.22
CA GLN A 379 -29.19 -3.95 24.57
C GLN A 379 -30.21 -3.39 23.57
N LYS A 380 -29.98 -2.20 23.02
CA LYS A 380 -30.86 -1.63 21.99
C LYS A 380 -30.87 -2.46 20.70
N LYS A 381 -29.71 -2.93 20.24
CA LYS A 381 -29.58 -3.80 19.05
C LYS A 381 -30.23 -5.18 19.17
N ARG A 382 -30.60 -5.63 20.37
CA ARG A 382 -31.31 -6.90 20.59
C ARG A 382 -32.83 -6.74 20.67
N ASN A 383 -33.31 -5.50 20.82
CA ASN A 383 -34.72 -5.16 20.97
C ASN A 383 -35.31 -4.49 19.71
N GLU A 384 -34.47 -4.32 18.68
CA GLU A 384 -34.81 -4.03 17.29
C GLU A 384 -34.51 -5.29 16.48
#